data_AF-A0A5E4M587-F1
#
_entry.id   AF-A0A5E4M587-F1
#
_cell.length_a   1.000
_cell.length_b   1.000
_cell.length_c   1.000
_cell.angle_alpha   90.00
_cell.angle_beta   90.00
_cell.angle_gamma   90.00
#
_symmetry.space_group_name_H-M   'P 1'
#
loop_
_entity.id
_entity.type
_entity.pdbx_description
1 polymer ?
#
loop_
_entity_poly.entity_id
_entity_poly.type
_entity_poly.pdbx_seq_one_letter_code
_entity_poly.pdbx_strand_id
1 'polypeptide(L)'
;MSRKLKFALDQGGTFTDTYARCPNGEVRVMKLLSVDLTNYLDAPREGIRTGNWKKYATERIYSTRGFKDLLHIGNKAHPKIFDFKIMILDVCEEVFEVDCHIINFKCEKCATCEDIQILKQIDEAALKSDLVLLKAKGFNSIAVALMHYYTYVEHEFTVG
;
A
#
# COMPACT_ATOMS: atom_id res chain seq x y z
N MET A 1 23.60 1.78 4.49
CA MET A 1 22.20 1.30 4.60
C MET A 1 21.31 2.25 3.83
N SER A 2 20.59 1.77 2.80
CA SER A 2 19.56 2.55 2.13
C SER A 2 18.36 2.72 3.07
N ARG A 3 17.93 3.94 3.37
CA ARG A 3 16.75 4.18 4.21
C ARG A 3 15.48 4.00 3.36
N LYS A 4 14.43 3.41 3.90
CA LYS A 4 13.13 3.29 3.21
C LYS A 4 12.44 4.66 3.13
N LEU A 5 11.64 4.89 2.08
CA LEU A 5 10.70 6.00 2.01
C LEU A 5 9.64 5.78 3.10
N LYS A 6 9.41 6.79 3.95
CA LYS A 6 8.39 6.74 5.01
C LYS A 6 7.41 7.87 4.84
N PHE A 7 6.13 7.57 5.03
CA PHE A 7 5.06 8.56 5.02
C PHE A 7 4.34 8.62 6.35
N ALA A 8 3.87 9.81 6.71
CA ALA A 8 2.82 10.01 7.69
C ALA A 8 1.81 10.99 7.10
N LEU A 9 0.52 10.66 7.24
CA LEU A 9 -0.59 11.47 6.79
C LEU A 9 -1.43 11.81 8.01
N ASP A 10 -1.69 13.09 8.20
CA ASP A 10 -2.55 13.59 9.28
C ASP A 10 -3.69 14.39 8.65
N GLN A 11 -4.89 13.83 8.69
CA GLN A 11 -6.08 14.45 8.12
C GLN A 11 -6.83 15.22 9.23
N GLY A 12 -6.73 16.55 9.18
CA GLY A 12 -7.48 17.45 10.05
C GLY A 12 -8.80 17.92 9.41
N GLY A 13 -9.52 18.78 10.13
CA GLY A 13 -10.80 19.35 9.64
C GLY A 13 -10.65 20.35 8.49
N THR A 14 -9.61 21.17 8.50
CA THR A 14 -9.35 22.19 7.47
C THR A 14 -8.21 21.82 6.55
N PHE A 15 -7.17 21.19 7.09
CA PHE A 15 -5.99 20.80 6.32
C PHE A 15 -5.61 19.34 6.57
N THR A 16 -5.04 18.73 5.54
CA THR A 16 -4.32 17.46 5.62
C THR A 16 -2.84 17.73 5.48
N ASP A 17 -2.06 17.27 6.45
CA ASP A 17 -0.61 17.35 6.45
C ASP A 17 -0.02 16.02 5.95
N THR A 18 0.93 16.11 5.02
CA THR A 18 1.69 14.96 4.55
C THR A 18 3.15 15.16 4.87
N TYR A 19 3.73 14.23 5.61
CA TYR A 19 5.15 14.14 5.91
C TYR A 19 5.76 12.97 5.14
N ALA A 20 6.85 13.22 4.43
CA ALA A 20 7.63 12.19 3.76
C ALA A 20 9.10 12.29 4.17
N ARG A 21 9.69 11.17 4.60
CA ARG A 21 11.14 11.03 4.75
C ARG A 21 11.67 10.16 3.61
N CYS A 22 12.40 10.78 2.71
CA CYS A 22 12.96 10.14 1.53
C CYS A 22 14.19 9.26 1.88
N PRO A 23 14.51 8.26 1.04
CA PRO A 23 15.66 7.38 1.22
C PRO A 23 17.02 8.07 1.37
N ASN A 24 17.20 9.21 0.70
CA ASN A 24 18.38 10.07 0.78
C ASN A 24 18.46 10.89 2.08
N GLY A 25 17.47 10.78 2.97
CA GLY A 25 17.37 11.55 4.21
C GLY A 25 16.67 12.91 4.05
N GLU A 26 16.29 13.29 2.83
CA GLU A 26 15.50 14.49 2.57
C GLU A 26 14.12 14.36 3.23
N VAL A 27 13.66 15.44 3.86
CA VAL A 27 12.33 15.51 4.46
C VAL A 27 11.49 16.46 3.63
N ARG A 28 10.28 16.03 3.28
CA ARG A 28 9.30 16.85 2.58
C ARG A 28 8.03 16.91 3.41
N VAL A 29 7.47 18.11 3.50
CA VAL A 29 6.19 18.35 4.17
C VAL A 29 5.32 19.15 3.22
N MET A 30 4.05 18.79 3.14
CA MET A 30 3.05 19.55 2.41
C MET A 30 1.77 19.63 3.23
N LYS A 31 1.00 20.67 2.94
CA LYS A 31 -0.30 20.92 3.54
C LYS A 31 -1.30 21.15 2.41
N LEU A 32 -2.37 20.35 2.41
CA LEU A 32 -3.47 20.46 1.46
C LEU A 32 -4.75 20.85 2.20
N LEU A 33 -5.68 21.54 1.55
CA LEU A 33 -7.03 21.70 2.09
C LEU A 33 -7.65 20.30 2.23
N SER A 34 -8.25 19.98 3.38
CA SER A 34 -8.87 18.68 3.63
C SER A 34 -9.99 18.37 2.63
N VAL A 35 -10.66 19.42 2.15
CA VAL A 35 -11.72 19.33 1.14
C VAL A 35 -11.50 20.41 0.09
N ASP A 36 -11.14 19.99 -1.12
CA ASP A 36 -11.08 20.84 -2.31
C ASP A 36 -11.44 20.00 -3.55
N LEU A 37 -12.75 19.73 -3.68
CA LEU A 37 -13.30 18.85 -4.72
C LEU A 37 -13.11 19.40 -6.14
N THR A 38 -12.74 20.67 -6.30
CA THR A 38 -12.44 21.27 -7.60
C THR A 38 -11.07 20.82 -8.11
N ASN A 39 -10.11 20.61 -7.21
CA ASN A 39 -8.73 20.27 -7.57
C ASN A 39 -8.42 18.77 -7.39
N TYR A 40 -9.00 18.10 -6.38
CA TYR A 40 -8.73 16.69 -6.09
C TYR A 40 -9.85 16.01 -5.30
N LEU A 41 -9.97 14.69 -5.45
CA LEU A 41 -11.03 13.90 -4.82
C LEU A 41 -10.79 13.64 -3.31
N ASP A 42 -9.53 13.55 -2.90
CA ASP A 42 -9.14 13.15 -1.54
C ASP A 42 -7.77 13.73 -1.19
N ALA A 43 -7.69 14.50 -0.09
CA ALA A 43 -6.46 15.20 0.31
C ALA A 43 -5.30 14.27 0.71
N PRO A 44 -5.49 13.18 1.47
CA PRO A 44 -4.43 12.20 1.73
C PRO A 44 -3.84 11.59 0.45
N ARG A 45 -4.68 11.16 -0.49
CA ARG A 45 -4.24 10.60 -1.78
C ARG A 45 -3.55 11.64 -2.65
N GLU A 46 -4.11 12.85 -2.73
CA GLU A 46 -3.49 13.94 -3.47
C GLU A 46 -2.14 14.31 -2.87
N GLY A 47 -2.07 14.23 -1.54
CA GLY A 47 -0.87 14.25 -0.74
C GLY A 47 0.18 13.37 -1.39
N ILE A 48 -0.07 12.05 -1.42
CA ILE A 48 0.77 10.99 -2.03
C ILE A 48 1.00 11.18 -3.56
N ARG A 49 0.09 11.81 -4.30
CA ARG A 49 0.25 11.94 -5.76
C ARG A 49 1.24 13.04 -6.16
N THR A 50 1.25 14.17 -5.44
CA THR A 50 1.86 15.42 -5.92
C THR A 50 3.26 15.72 -5.38
N GLY A 51 3.67 15.14 -4.26
CA GLY A 51 4.86 15.63 -3.55
C GLY A 51 6.22 15.21 -4.09
N ASN A 52 6.30 14.88 -5.38
CA ASN A 52 7.57 14.68 -6.08
C ASN A 52 8.49 13.62 -5.44
N TRP A 53 7.91 12.63 -4.75
CA TRP A 53 8.60 11.41 -4.32
C TRP A 53 8.35 10.24 -5.27
N LYS A 54 7.68 10.44 -6.42
CA LYS A 54 7.57 9.39 -7.45
C LYS A 54 8.94 8.83 -7.84
N LYS A 55 9.98 9.68 -7.87
CA LYS A 55 11.38 9.27 -8.07
C LYS A 55 11.95 8.34 -6.98
N TYR A 56 11.28 8.22 -5.85
CA TYR A 56 11.60 7.31 -4.75
C TYR A 56 10.50 6.25 -4.53
N ALA A 57 9.37 6.37 -5.23
CA ALA A 57 8.24 5.48 -5.09
C ALA A 57 8.51 4.23 -5.92
N THR A 58 8.08 3.09 -5.41
CA THR A 58 8.20 1.85 -6.14
C THR A 58 7.06 1.71 -7.14
N GLU A 59 7.39 1.41 -8.40
CA GLU A 59 6.44 1.08 -9.48
C GLU A 59 5.92 -0.37 -9.44
N ARG A 60 6.27 -1.12 -8.38
CA ARG A 60 6.13 -2.58 -8.28
C ARG A 60 5.61 -2.99 -6.92
N ILE A 61 4.55 -3.79 -6.88
CA ILE A 61 3.92 -4.25 -5.63
C ILE A 61 4.01 -5.76 -5.51
N TYR A 62 4.32 -6.26 -4.32
CA TYR A 62 4.00 -7.60 -3.88
C TYR A 62 2.62 -7.62 -3.23
N SER A 63 1.72 -8.43 -3.79
CA SER A 63 0.36 -8.66 -3.29
C SER A 63 0.18 -10.12 -2.88
N THR A 64 -0.88 -10.45 -2.14
CA THR A 64 -1.26 -11.85 -1.90
C THR A 64 -1.65 -12.53 -3.23
N ARG A 65 -1.26 -13.80 -3.41
CA ARG A 65 -1.63 -14.58 -4.59
C ARG A 65 -3.14 -14.65 -4.80
N GLY A 66 -3.59 -14.39 -6.01
CA GLY A 66 -5.00 -14.32 -6.39
C GLY A 66 -5.62 -12.92 -6.23
N PHE A 67 -4.85 -11.93 -5.77
CA PHE A 67 -5.31 -10.56 -5.55
C PHE A 67 -4.60 -9.52 -6.43
N LYS A 68 -3.74 -9.94 -7.37
CA LYS A 68 -3.06 -9.05 -8.31
C LYS A 68 -4.00 -8.10 -9.07
N ASP A 69 -5.16 -8.60 -9.47
CA ASP A 69 -6.14 -7.82 -10.23
C ASP A 69 -6.84 -6.76 -9.38
N LEU A 70 -6.82 -6.88 -8.04
CA LEU A 70 -7.50 -5.94 -7.14
C LEU A 70 -6.92 -4.52 -7.25
N LEU A 71 -5.63 -4.41 -7.56
CA LEU A 71 -4.96 -3.13 -7.82
C LEU A 71 -5.43 -2.47 -9.13
N HIS A 72 -5.89 -3.26 -10.10
CA HIS A 72 -6.43 -2.78 -11.39
C HIS A 72 -7.96 -2.67 -11.39
N ILE A 73 -8.67 -3.44 -10.58
CA ILE A 73 -10.13 -3.36 -10.43
C ILE A 73 -10.50 -2.14 -9.56
N GLY A 74 -9.63 -1.77 -8.63
CA GLY A 74 -9.87 -0.68 -7.69
C GLY A 74 -10.99 -1.00 -6.69
N ASN A 75 -11.38 0.01 -5.91
CA ASN A 75 -12.53 -0.12 -5.01
C ASN A 75 -13.80 0.25 -5.79
N LYS A 76 -14.77 -0.69 -5.87
CA LYS A 76 -16.10 -0.44 -6.45
C LYS A 76 -16.99 0.47 -5.60
N ALA A 77 -16.47 1.05 -4.53
CA ALA A 77 -17.16 2.08 -3.76
C ALA A 77 -17.62 3.19 -4.72
N HIS A 78 -18.95 3.33 -4.81
CA HIS A 78 -19.62 4.32 -5.63
C HIS A 78 -20.22 5.39 -4.70
N PRO A 79 -19.39 6.23 -4.04
CA PRO A 79 -19.87 7.20 -3.06
C PRO A 79 -20.86 8.21 -3.67
N LYS A 80 -20.87 8.36 -5.01
CA LYS A 80 -21.93 9.01 -5.77
C LYS A 80 -22.57 8.01 -6.72
N ILE A 81 -23.66 7.38 -6.29
CA ILE A 81 -24.35 6.25 -6.98
C ILE A 81 -24.68 6.52 -8.47
N PHE A 82 -24.81 7.79 -8.88
CA PHE A 82 -25.18 8.18 -10.24
C PHE A 82 -24.01 8.63 -11.13
N ASP A 83 -22.77 8.57 -10.64
CA ASP A 83 -21.60 9.08 -11.35
C ASP A 83 -20.91 7.94 -12.13
N PHE A 84 -21.26 7.74 -13.40
CA PHE A 84 -20.82 6.61 -14.23
C PHE A 84 -19.32 6.58 -14.57
N LYS A 85 -18.55 7.59 -14.13
CA LYS A 85 -17.13 7.75 -14.46
C LYS A 85 -16.27 7.21 -13.32
N ILE A 86 -16.11 5.89 -13.27
CA ILE A 86 -15.18 5.23 -12.34
C ILE A 86 -13.76 5.44 -12.88
N MET A 87 -12.97 6.33 -12.25
CA MET A 87 -11.55 6.49 -12.56
C MET A 87 -10.73 5.53 -11.70
N ILE A 88 -10.22 4.48 -12.34
CA ILE A 88 -9.20 3.61 -11.77
C ILE A 88 -7.86 4.23 -12.13
N LEU A 89 -7.01 4.47 -11.13
CA LEU A 89 -5.67 4.99 -11.34
C LEU A 89 -4.74 3.79 -11.59
N ASP A 90 -4.02 3.77 -12.71
CA ASP A 90 -2.92 2.81 -12.92
C ASP A 90 -1.77 3.20 -11.98
N VAL A 91 -1.73 2.57 -10.80
CA VAL A 91 -0.75 2.92 -9.75
C VAL A 91 0.54 2.12 -9.88
N CYS A 92 0.53 0.98 -10.58
CA CYS A 92 1.68 0.07 -10.68
C CYS A 92 1.80 -0.55 -12.07
N GLU A 93 3.03 -0.63 -12.57
CA GLU A 93 3.33 -1.27 -13.85
C GLU A 93 3.45 -2.78 -13.71
N GLU A 94 3.89 -3.27 -12.54
CA GLU A 94 4.16 -4.70 -12.33
C GLU A 94 3.73 -5.13 -10.92
N VAL A 95 2.92 -6.18 -10.86
CA VAL A 95 2.48 -6.79 -9.60
C VAL A 95 2.99 -8.22 -9.53
N PHE A 96 3.71 -8.50 -8.45
CA PHE A 96 4.20 -9.80 -8.05
C PHE A 96 3.31 -10.36 -6.94
N GLU A 97 3.24 -11.68 -6.82
CA GLU A 97 2.36 -12.32 -5.87
C GLU A 97 3.13 -13.19 -4.88
N VAL A 98 2.89 -12.98 -3.58
CA VAL A 98 3.35 -13.84 -2.51
C VAL A 98 2.25 -14.86 -2.20
N ASP A 99 2.62 -16.13 -2.22
CA ASP A 99 1.71 -17.24 -1.94
C ASP A 99 1.55 -17.48 -0.44
N CYS A 100 0.82 -16.59 0.22
CA CYS A 100 0.43 -16.67 1.62
C CYS A 100 -1.09 -16.64 1.76
N HIS A 101 -1.62 -17.22 2.84
CA HIS A 101 -3.06 -17.19 3.08
C HIS A 101 -3.31 -17.07 4.59
N ILE A 102 -3.91 -15.94 4.95
CA ILE A 102 -4.34 -15.60 6.30
C ILE A 102 -5.83 -15.37 6.26
N ILE A 103 -6.56 -15.85 7.26
CA ILE A 103 -7.96 -15.50 7.48
C ILE A 103 -8.12 -14.86 8.86
N ASN A 104 -8.93 -13.81 8.90
CA ASN A 104 -9.44 -13.27 10.16
C ASN A 104 -10.76 -13.96 10.47
N PHE A 105 -10.96 -14.33 11.73
CA PHE A 105 -12.24 -14.81 12.23
C PHE A 105 -12.59 -14.10 13.53
N LYS A 106 -13.87 -14.09 13.85
CA LYS A 106 -14.35 -13.42 15.05
C LYS A 106 -13.84 -14.16 16.28
N CYS A 107 -13.19 -13.44 17.19
CA CYS A 107 -12.74 -14.04 18.44
C CYS A 107 -13.95 -14.50 19.27
N GLU A 108 -13.91 -15.73 19.77
CA GLU A 108 -14.97 -16.25 20.64
C GLU A 108 -14.97 -15.58 22.02
N LYS A 109 -13.83 -15.02 22.44
CA LYS A 109 -13.61 -14.47 23.78
C LYS A 109 -13.91 -12.98 23.89
N CYS A 110 -13.95 -12.24 22.79
CA CYS A 110 -14.23 -10.81 22.83
C CYS A 110 -14.92 -10.30 21.55
N ALA A 111 -15.81 -9.31 21.70
CA ALA A 111 -16.62 -8.79 20.59
C ALA A 111 -15.84 -7.89 19.61
N THR A 112 -14.67 -7.38 20.02
CA THR A 112 -13.91 -6.36 19.30
C THR A 112 -12.60 -6.86 18.70
N CYS A 113 -12.20 -8.09 19.00
CA CYS A 113 -10.96 -8.69 18.52
C CYS A 113 -11.26 -9.69 17.40
N GLU A 114 -10.37 -9.68 16.42
CA GLU A 114 -10.30 -10.69 15.37
C GLU A 114 -9.15 -11.62 15.72
N ASP A 115 -9.42 -12.92 15.75
CA ASP A 115 -8.38 -13.93 15.83
C ASP A 115 -7.92 -14.26 14.41
N ILE A 116 -6.71 -14.78 14.31
CA ILE A 116 -6.02 -15.00 13.05
C ILE A 116 -5.73 -16.48 12.89
N GLN A 117 -6.03 -17.03 11.72
CA GLN A 117 -5.56 -18.35 11.33
C GLN A 117 -4.68 -18.23 10.09
N ILE A 118 -3.46 -18.75 10.22
CA ILE A 118 -2.52 -18.83 9.10
C ILE A 118 -2.79 -20.14 8.38
N LEU A 119 -3.46 -20.08 7.23
CA LEU A 119 -3.72 -21.25 6.38
C LEU A 119 -2.48 -21.63 5.57
N LYS A 120 -1.64 -20.64 5.22
CA LYS A 120 -0.41 -20.85 4.47
C LYS A 120 0.64 -19.82 4.81
N GLN A 121 1.82 -20.32 5.20
CA GLN A 121 3.01 -19.51 5.45
C GLN A 121 3.67 -19.08 4.15
N ILE A 122 4.42 -17.97 4.20
CA ILE A 122 5.24 -17.52 3.08
C ILE A 122 6.35 -18.54 2.83
N ASP A 123 6.52 -18.93 1.57
CA ASP A 123 7.73 -19.63 1.12
C ASP A 123 8.87 -18.62 0.97
N GLU A 124 9.70 -18.52 2.01
CA GLU A 124 10.85 -17.60 2.02
C GLU A 124 11.89 -17.93 0.94
N ALA A 125 12.03 -19.20 0.55
CA ALA A 125 13.01 -19.59 -0.46
C ALA A 125 12.56 -19.13 -1.86
N ALA A 126 11.28 -19.31 -2.17
CA ALA A 126 10.69 -18.79 -3.40
C ALA A 126 10.72 -17.25 -3.42
N LEU A 127 10.28 -16.60 -2.34
CA LEU A 127 10.30 -15.14 -2.21
C LEU A 127 11.69 -14.56 -2.40
N LYS A 128 12.71 -15.15 -1.75
CA LYS A 128 14.10 -14.70 -1.88
C LYS A 128 14.61 -14.86 -3.31
N SER A 129 14.22 -15.93 -3.99
CA SER A 129 14.59 -16.17 -5.39
C SER A 129 14.00 -15.07 -6.29
N ASP A 130 12.73 -14.72 -6.10
CA ASP A 130 12.07 -13.64 -6.82
C ASP A 130 12.74 -12.28 -6.56
N LEU A 131 13.01 -11.96 -5.29
CA LEU A 131 13.68 -10.70 -4.91
C LEU A 131 15.09 -10.59 -5.50
N VAL A 132 15.84 -11.69 -5.59
CA VAL A 132 17.16 -11.73 -6.25
C VAL A 132 17.02 -11.43 -7.74
N LEU A 133 16.03 -12.01 -8.42
CA LEU A 133 15.76 -11.74 -9.83
C LEU A 133 15.38 -10.28 -10.07
N LEU A 134 14.54 -9.71 -9.20
CA LEU A 134 14.16 -8.30 -9.27
C LEU A 134 15.35 -7.37 -9.07
N LYS A 135 16.21 -7.69 -8.09
CA LYS A 135 17.44 -6.94 -7.87
C LYS A 135 18.39 -7.03 -9.06
N ALA A 136 18.51 -8.20 -9.69
CA ALA A 136 19.32 -8.40 -10.89
C ALA A 136 18.79 -7.61 -12.10
N LYS A 137 17.47 -7.42 -12.19
CA LYS A 137 16.81 -6.55 -13.18
C LYS A 137 17.02 -5.04 -12.88
N GLY A 138 17.66 -4.68 -11.77
CA GLY A 138 17.98 -3.30 -11.40
C GLY A 138 16.98 -2.63 -10.45
N PHE A 139 16.02 -3.38 -9.90
CA PHE A 139 15.02 -2.83 -8.98
C PHE A 139 15.60 -2.67 -7.57
N ASN A 140 15.47 -1.47 -7.01
CA ASN A 140 16.07 -1.09 -5.72
C ASN A 140 15.05 -0.80 -4.61
N SER A 141 13.76 -0.81 -4.94
CA SER A 141 12.66 -0.65 -4.01
C SER A 141 11.54 -1.61 -4.40
N ILE A 142 10.73 -2.00 -3.42
CA ILE A 142 9.49 -2.76 -3.59
C ILE A 142 8.39 -2.11 -2.72
N ALA A 143 7.12 -2.26 -3.08
CA ALA A 143 6.00 -2.01 -2.18
C ALA A 143 5.35 -3.35 -1.82
N VAL A 144 4.82 -3.47 -0.60
CA VAL A 144 4.21 -4.70 -0.08
C VAL A 144 2.80 -4.34 0.38
N ALA A 145 1.81 -5.13 -0.05
CA ALA A 145 0.42 -4.97 0.35
C ALA A 145 -0.22 -6.37 0.46
N LEU A 146 -0.19 -6.95 1.66
CA LEU A 146 -0.75 -8.28 1.89
C LEU A 146 -2.14 -8.21 2.53
N MET A 147 -2.99 -9.17 2.20
CA MET A 147 -4.30 -9.31 2.84
C MET A 147 -4.13 -9.54 4.35
N HIS A 148 -4.98 -8.88 5.15
CA HIS A 148 -4.96 -8.97 6.62
C HIS A 148 -3.66 -8.49 7.30
N TYR A 149 -2.82 -7.68 6.62
CA TYR A 149 -1.59 -7.17 7.22
C TYR A 149 -1.83 -6.39 8.52
N TYR A 150 -2.96 -5.70 8.65
CA TYR A 150 -3.31 -4.91 9.82
C TYR A 150 -3.55 -5.76 11.08
N THR A 151 -3.92 -7.03 10.92
CA THR A 151 -4.02 -7.99 12.03
C THR A 151 -2.73 -8.81 12.17
N TYR A 152 -2.06 -9.17 11.08
CA TYR A 152 -0.84 -9.97 11.10
C TYR A 152 0.31 -9.33 10.30
N VAL A 153 1.13 -8.53 10.99
CA VAL A 153 2.19 -7.73 10.35
C VAL A 153 3.43 -8.57 9.98
N GLU A 154 3.64 -9.73 10.60
CA GLU A 154 4.84 -10.57 10.44
C GLU A 154 5.14 -10.89 8.96
N HIS A 155 4.11 -11.22 8.17
CA HIS A 155 4.29 -11.52 6.75
C HIS A 155 4.80 -10.34 5.93
N GLU A 156 4.39 -9.10 6.25
CA GLU A 156 4.96 -7.93 5.60
C GLU A 156 6.42 -7.70 6.02
N PHE A 157 6.75 -7.94 7.30
CA PHE A 157 8.14 -7.87 7.76
C PHE A 157 9.05 -8.92 7.12
N THR A 158 8.55 -10.13 6.86
CA THR A 158 9.28 -11.16 6.12
C THR A 158 9.61 -10.71 4.69
N VAL A 159 8.70 -9.96 4.05
CA VAL A 159 8.91 -9.48 2.67
C VAL A 159 9.79 -8.23 2.60
N GLY A 160 9.65 -7.29 3.54
CA GLY A 160 10.26 -5.97 3.42
C GLY A 160 10.57 -5.26 4.72
#